data_AF-A0A0J7JU85-F1
#
_entry.id   AF-A0A0J7JU85-F1
#
_cell.length_a   1.000
_cell.length_b   1.000
_cell.length_c   1.000
_cell.angle_alpha   90.00
_cell.angle_beta   90.00
_cell.angle_gamma   90.00
#
_symmetry.space_group_name_H-M   'P 1'
#
loop_
_entity.id
_entity.type
_entity.pdbx_description
1 polymer ?
#
loop_
_entity_poly.entity_id
_entity_poly.type
_entity_poly.pdbx_seq_one_letter_code
_entity_poly.pdbx_strand_id
1 'polypeptide(L)'
;MYWRLTMDKVKISGFTLCPRGCAAIVDTGSSAIFGPIKDITIINYYIGVFRNSEGDAIVNCNRIPELPIISFIIGGKTFKLTGQDYITT
;
A
#
# COMPACT_ATOMS: atom_id res chain seq x y z
N MET A 1 14.65 16.22 -10.52
CA MET A 1 14.80 16.19 -9.05
C MET A 1 13.64 15.39 -8.49
N TYR A 2 13.84 14.62 -7.42
CA TYR A 2 12.78 13.83 -6.78
C TYR A 2 12.67 14.21 -5.30
N TRP A 3 11.44 14.31 -4.80
CA TRP A 3 11.18 14.40 -3.37
C TRP A 3 11.37 13.03 -2.72
N ARG A 4 12.62 12.69 -2.44
CA ARG A 4 13.01 11.39 -1.89
C ARG A 4 13.10 11.45 -0.37
N LEU A 5 12.51 10.47 0.30
CA LEU A 5 12.55 10.31 1.75
C LEU A 5 12.92 8.88 2.16
N THR A 6 13.30 8.73 3.44
CA THR A 6 13.49 7.41 4.05
C THR A 6 12.16 6.93 4.62
N MET A 7 11.71 5.78 4.13
CA MET A 7 10.63 5.01 4.72
C MET A 7 11.25 4.07 5.75
N ASP A 8 10.83 4.15 7.01
CA ASP A 8 11.37 3.29 8.05
C ASP A 8 10.84 1.87 7.87
N LYS A 9 9.51 1.73 7.76
CA LYS A 9 8.80 0.45 7.62
C LYS A 9 7.41 0.69 7.00
N VAL A 10 6.85 -0.34 6.36
CA VAL A 10 5.42 -0.39 6.00
C VAL A 10 4.81 -1.62 6.68
N LYS A 11 3.59 -1.50 7.19
CA LYS A 11 2.90 -2.61 7.89
C LYS A 11 1.48 -2.80 7.38
N ILE A 12 1.08 -4.07 7.28
CA ILE A 12 -0.29 -4.48 6.95
C ILE A 12 -0.59 -5.80 7.68
N SER A 13 -1.72 -5.88 8.39
CA SER A 13 -2.15 -7.12 9.07
C SER A 13 -1.08 -7.82 9.92
N GLY A 14 -0.23 -7.05 10.62
CA GLY A 14 0.88 -7.57 11.43
C GLY A 14 2.16 -7.91 10.65
N PHE A 15 2.11 -7.96 9.32
CA PHE A 15 3.27 -8.14 8.46
C PHE A 15 4.08 -6.84 8.34
N THR A 16 5.41 -6.93 8.36
CA THR A 16 6.31 -5.79 8.17
C THR A 16 7.04 -5.90 6.85
N LEU A 17 6.77 -4.94 5.97
CA LEU A 17 7.42 -4.74 4.68
C LEU A 17 8.58 -3.76 4.87
N CYS A 18 9.64 -3.93 4.07
CA CYS A 18 10.83 -3.09 4.13
C CYS A 18 11.39 -2.95 5.59
N PRO A 19 11.70 -4.07 6.29
CA PRO A 19 12.01 -4.04 7.72
C PRO A 19 13.32 -3.32 8.09
N ARG A 20 14.21 -3.12 7.11
CA ARG A 20 15.50 -2.43 7.25
C ARG A 20 15.46 -0.97 6.77
N GLY A 21 14.28 -0.44 6.46
CA GLY A 21 14.12 0.84 5.80
C GLY A 21 14.44 0.79 4.30
N CYS A 22 13.86 1.74 3.56
CA CYS A 22 13.98 1.86 2.12
C CYS A 22 13.79 3.31 1.70
N ALA A 23 14.16 3.61 0.46
CA ALA A 23 13.84 4.89 -0.14
C ALA A 23 12.42 4.87 -0.70
N ALA A 24 11.72 5.99 -0.55
CA ALA A 24 10.46 6.28 -1.22
C ALA A 24 10.55 7.65 -1.91
N ILE A 25 9.72 7.84 -2.93
CA ILE A 25 9.58 9.12 -3.64
C ILE A 25 8.15 9.60 -3.41
N VAL A 26 8.01 10.87 -3.03
CA VAL A 26 6.73 11.56 -3.01
C VAL A 26 6.49 12.09 -4.42
N ASP A 27 5.62 11.40 -5.15
CA ASP A 27 5.36 11.67 -6.57
C ASP A 27 3.92 12.15 -6.77
N THR A 28 3.74 13.46 -6.89
CA THR A 28 2.43 14.07 -7.17
C THR A 28 1.93 13.79 -8.59
N GLY A 29 2.78 13.23 -9.47
CA GLY A 29 2.41 12.82 -10.82
C GLY A 29 1.86 11.40 -10.91
N SER A 30 1.82 10.66 -9.79
CA SER A 30 1.30 9.29 -9.73
C SER A 30 -0.09 9.23 -9.09
N SER A 31 -0.98 8.42 -9.67
CA SER A 31 -2.29 8.12 -9.10
C SER A 31 -2.30 6.90 -8.17
N ALA A 32 -1.20 6.13 -8.13
CA ALA A 32 -1.11 4.88 -7.39
C ALA A 32 0.15 4.79 -6.53
N ILE A 33 0.11 3.90 -5.53
CA ILE A 33 1.26 3.54 -4.72
C ILE A 33 2.02 2.41 -5.41
N PHE A 34 3.26 2.68 -5.80
CA PHE A 34 4.14 1.70 -6.41
C PHE A 34 5.19 1.19 -5.41
N GLY A 35 5.60 -0.06 -5.58
CA GLY A 35 6.62 -0.68 -4.74
C GLY A 35 7.18 -1.96 -5.36
N PRO A 36 8.17 -2.60 -4.70
CA PRO A 36 8.70 -3.89 -5.14
C PRO A 36 7.58 -4.92 -5.28
N ILE A 37 7.62 -5.73 -6.36
CA ILE A 37 6.58 -6.73 -6.67
C ILE A 37 6.26 -7.61 -5.45
N LYS A 38 7.29 -8.08 -4.74
CA LYS A 38 7.13 -8.92 -3.54
C LYS A 38 6.28 -8.26 -2.45
N ASP A 39 6.49 -6.97 -2.21
CA ASP A 39 5.78 -6.23 -1.16
C ASP A 39 4.34 -5.94 -1.59
N ILE A 40 4.14 -5.53 -2.85
CA ILE A 40 2.81 -5.28 -3.42
C ILE A 40 1.97 -6.57 -3.47
N THR A 41 2.58 -7.72 -3.79
CA THR A 41 1.88 -9.02 -3.76
C THR A 41 1.36 -9.35 -2.36
N ILE A 42 2.14 -9.07 -1.31
CA ILE A 42 1.72 -9.30 0.08
C ILE A 42 0.56 -8.38 0.45
N ILE A 43 0.65 -7.10 0.08
CA ILE A 43 -0.43 -6.13 0.30
C ILE A 43 -1.72 -6.60 -0.38
N ASN A 44 -1.65 -6.94 -1.67
CA ASN A 44 -2.80 -7.39 -2.46
C ASN A 44 -3.43 -8.68 -1.91
N TYR A 45 -2.61 -9.60 -1.38
CA TYR A 45 -3.09 -10.81 -0.71
C TYR A 45 -3.95 -10.46 0.52
N TYR A 46 -3.49 -9.56 1.38
CA TYR A 46 -4.24 -9.17 2.59
C TYR A 46 -5.48 -8.32 2.30
N ILE A 47 -5.46 -7.53 1.21
CA ILE A 47 -6.63 -6.80 0.73
C ILE A 47 -7.67 -7.75 0.13
N GLY A 48 -7.26 -8.94 -0.35
CA GLY A 48 -8.15 -9.88 -1.02
C GLY A 48 -8.42 -9.50 -2.48
N VAL A 49 -7.40 -8.97 -3.16
CA VAL A 49 -7.46 -8.64 -4.59
C VAL A 49 -7.65 -9.91 -5.42
N PHE A 50 -8.54 -9.85 -6.41
CA PHE A 50 -8.72 -10.89 -7.42
C PHE A 50 -8.69 -10.27 -8.82
N ARG A 51 -8.54 -11.10 -9.86
CA ARG A 51 -8.59 -10.64 -11.24
C ARG A 51 -9.99 -10.83 -11.83
N ASN A 52 -10.52 -9.80 -12.48
CA ASN A 52 -11.72 -9.93 -13.31
C ASN A 52 -11.39 -10.66 -14.63
N SER A 53 -12.40 -10.83 -15.50
CA SER A 53 -12.24 -11.44 -16.83
C SER A 53 -11.34 -10.65 -17.78
N GLU A 54 -11.17 -9.34 -17.54
CA GLU A 54 -10.31 -8.44 -18.32
C GLU A 54 -8.86 -8.44 -17.82
N GLY A 55 -8.61 -9.10 -16.68
CA GLY A 55 -7.30 -9.21 -16.05
C GLY A 55 -7.01 -8.12 -15.03
N ASP A 56 -7.93 -7.20 -14.76
CA ASP A 56 -7.75 -6.11 -13.80
C ASP A 56 -7.75 -6.62 -12.36
N ALA A 57 -6.89 -6.03 -11.54
CA ALA A 57 -6.85 -6.28 -10.10
C ALA A 57 -7.98 -5.51 -9.40
N ILE A 58 -8.99 -6.22 -8.91
CA ILE A 58 -10.18 -5.64 -8.29
C ILE A 58 -10.43 -6.19 -6.89
N VAL A 59 -11.25 -5.48 -6.12
CA VAL A 59 -11.69 -5.85 -4.77
C VAL A 59 -13.22 -5.79 -4.69
N ASN A 60 -13.82 -6.47 -3.72
CA ASN A 60 -15.25 -6.35 -3.47
C ASN A 60 -15.54 -5.00 -2.77
N CYS A 61 -16.24 -4.08 -3.45
CA CYS A 61 -16.55 -2.74 -2.94
C CYS A 61 -17.28 -2.76 -1.59
N ASN A 62 -18.12 -3.77 -1.34
CA ASN A 62 -18.86 -3.89 -0.08
C ASN A 62 -17.94 -4.17 1.12
N ARG A 63 -16.71 -4.64 0.87
CA ARG A 63 -15.74 -4.97 1.91
C ARG A 63 -14.74 -3.85 2.17
N ILE A 64 -14.77 -2.74 1.42
CA ILE A 64 -13.86 -1.61 1.61
C ILE A 64 -13.76 -1.15 3.07
N PRO A 65 -14.86 -1.03 3.85
CA PRO A 65 -14.79 -0.64 5.26
C PRO A 65 -14.07 -1.64 6.17
N GLU A 66 -13.93 -2.89 5.74
CA GLU A 66 -13.32 -3.99 6.51
C GLU A 66 -11.86 -4.23 6.10
N LEU A 67 -11.37 -3.56 5.05
CA LEU A 67 -10.03 -3.80 4.54
C LEU A 67 -8.96 -3.39 5.57
N PRO A 68 -7.81 -4.09 5.60
CA PRO A 68 -6.78 -3.82 6.58
C PRO A 68 -6.18 -2.43 6.41
N ILE A 69 -5.79 -1.81 7.53
CA ILE A 69 -5.05 -0.55 7.52
C ILE A 69 -3.63 -0.79 7.02
N ILE A 70 -3.18 0.01 6.06
CA ILE A 70 -1.77 0.09 5.67
C ILE A 70 -1.11 1.21 6.46
N SER A 71 -0.09 0.87 7.24
CA SER A 71 0.67 1.84 8.04
C SER A 71 2.03 2.11 7.42
N PHE A 72 2.28 3.35 7.04
CA PHE A 72 3.60 3.84 6.60
C PHE A 72 4.29 4.53 7.79
N ILE A 73 5.51 4.10 8.12
CA ILE A 73 6.29 4.69 9.21
C ILE A 73 7.42 5.50 8.58
N ILE A 74 7.41 6.81 8.82
CA ILE A 74 8.36 7.77 8.27
C ILE A 74 8.86 8.66 9.41
N GLY A 75 10.16 8.65 9.67
CA GLY A 75 10.77 9.43 10.75
C GLY A 75 10.18 9.09 12.12
N GLY A 76 9.85 7.81 12.36
CA GLY A 76 9.20 7.34 13.58
C GLY A 76 7.70 7.65 13.70
N LYS A 77 7.14 8.47 12.79
CA LYS A 77 5.71 8.80 12.77
C LYS A 77 4.93 7.81 11.91
N THR A 78 3.79 7.35 12.42
CA THR A 78 2.91 6.42 11.69
C THR A 78 1.82 7.18 10.94
N PHE A 79 1.72 6.94 9.64
CA PHE A 79 0.67 7.41 8.75
C PHE A 79 -0.18 6.21 8.34
N LYS A 80 -1.48 6.28 8.57
CA LYS A 80 -2.41 5.16 8.35
C LYS A 80 -3.29 5.48 7.14
N LEU A 81 -3.36 4.52 6.21
CA LEU A 81 -4.34 4.52 5.13
C LEU A 81 -5.40 3.45 5.40
N THR A 82 -6.65 3.86 5.34
CA THR A 82 -7.84 3.00 5.39
C THR A 82 -8.18 2.46 4.00
N GLY A 83 -9.06 1.47 3.92
CA GLY A 83 -9.52 0.93 2.63
C GLY A 83 -10.03 2.01 1.68
N GLN A 84 -10.72 3.02 2.21
CA GLN A 84 -11.23 4.16 1.44
C GLN A 84 -10.12 5.04 0.85
N ASP A 85 -8.92 5.06 1.45
CA ASP A 85 -7.81 5.91 0.99
C ASP A 85 -7.03 5.27 -0.16
N TYR A 86 -6.97 3.93 -0.23
CA TYR A 86 -6.12 3.22 -1.21
C TYR A 86 -6.88 2.40 -2.25
N ILE A 87 -8.20 2.27 -2.14
CA ILE A 87 -9.04 1.68 -3.19
C ILE A 87 -9.64 2.79 -4.05
N THR A 88 -9.41 2.70 -5.36
CA THR A 88 -10.05 3.56 -6.35
C THR A 88 -11.39 2.94 -6.77
N THR A 89 -12.46 3.73 -6.72
CA THR A 89 -13.80 3.35 -7.18
C THR A 89 -14.11 3.96 -8.53
#